data_AF-A0A1C7GQS9-F1
#
_entry.id   AF-A0A1C7GQS9-F1
#
_cell.length_a   1.000
_cell.length_b   1.000
_cell.length_c   1.000
_cell.angle_alpha   90.00
_cell.angle_beta   90.00
_cell.angle_gamma   90.00
#
_symmetry.space_group_name_H-M   'P 1'
#
loop_
_entity.id
_entity.type
_entity.pdbx_description
1 polymer ?
#
loop_
_entity_poly.entity_id
_entity_poly.type
_entity_poly.pdbx_seq_one_letter_code
_entity_poly.pdbx_strand_id
1 'polypeptide(L)'
;MKKAALFLTLCLLILFAGCTNAKDPEGRYVYTTVLKYSGEDDPKAYLEIATRSQKLLSLLEEKAGVFVMNAYNFQDVDGEGTPLWEMNRRDLPTEIDPAGHCVCVDRNYLDLHGIKAAGGTPASESLVIDDRTQNILVPEKFKDREQDIIKAYRARFYFEKVTAENSYNEDAGLSERSDLTEEELTVNIIYVEDGQSYPVYREDIVCENGSITDPVVQVYTGNIHCNYAHSNLSQWTYFYYDETDPEKAYEELQPYVEQCGAEESLQSVKRIQQK
;
A
#
# COMPACT_ATOMS: atom_id res chain seq x y z
N MET A 1 44.37 -40.22 37.18
CA MET A 1 45.44 -39.23 37.46
C MET A 1 45.98 -38.69 36.15
N LYS A 2 46.12 -37.35 36.05
CA LYS A 2 46.90 -36.53 35.07
C LYS A 2 46.43 -36.60 33.60
N LYS A 3 45.73 -35.60 33.04
CA LYS A 3 46.09 -34.20 32.66
C LYS A 3 47.29 -34.06 31.71
N ALA A 4 47.00 -33.60 30.48
CA ALA A 4 47.67 -32.55 29.67
C ALA A 4 47.34 -32.81 28.17
N ALA A 5 46.47 -32.07 27.48
CA ALA A 5 46.47 -30.66 27.05
C ALA A 5 47.27 -30.38 25.75
N LEU A 6 46.68 -29.51 24.89
CA LEU A 6 47.16 -28.86 23.64
C LEU A 6 47.07 -29.69 22.34
N PHE A 7 46.56 -29.20 21.19
CA PHE A 7 46.47 -27.82 20.66
C PHE A 7 45.31 -27.65 19.64
N LEU A 8 44.59 -26.53 19.78
CA LEU A 8 43.85 -25.72 18.80
C LEU A 8 43.88 -26.13 17.30
N THR A 9 42.71 -26.28 16.68
CA THR A 9 42.43 -25.62 15.39
C THR A 9 40.94 -25.27 15.31
N LEU A 10 40.69 -23.98 15.49
CA LEU A 10 39.42 -23.30 15.30
C LEU A 10 39.20 -23.14 13.80
N CYS A 11 38.40 -24.00 13.17
CA CYS A 11 37.81 -23.68 11.87
C CYS A 11 36.44 -23.08 12.11
N LEU A 12 36.46 -21.74 12.20
CA LEU A 12 35.34 -20.85 12.00
C LEU A 12 34.71 -21.18 10.64
N LEU A 13 33.63 -21.97 10.62
CA LEU A 13 32.69 -21.97 9.50
C LEU A 13 31.60 -20.98 9.86
N ILE A 14 31.91 -19.70 9.63
CA ILE A 14 30.89 -18.70 9.31
C ILE A 14 30.38 -19.12 7.93
N LEU A 15 29.38 -19.99 7.90
CA LEU A 15 28.50 -20.05 6.75
C LEU A 15 27.68 -18.77 6.83
N PHE A 16 28.02 -17.82 5.97
CA PHE A 16 27.16 -16.70 5.63
C PHE A 16 25.73 -17.21 5.51
N ALA A 17 24.85 -16.78 6.41
CA ALA A 17 23.44 -16.75 6.13
C ALA A 17 23.30 -15.85 4.90
N GLY A 18 23.23 -16.46 3.72
CA GLY A 18 22.98 -15.74 2.49
C GLY A 18 21.63 -15.05 2.67
N CYS A 19 21.62 -13.72 2.62
CA CYS A 19 20.43 -12.94 2.39
C CYS A 19 19.71 -13.59 1.20
N THR A 20 18.61 -14.27 1.46
CA THR A 20 17.79 -14.86 0.40
C THR A 20 17.19 -13.69 -0.35
N ASN A 21 17.70 -13.43 -1.56
CA ASN A 21 17.00 -12.57 -2.52
C ASN A 21 15.72 -13.33 -2.88
N ALA A 22 14.70 -13.21 -2.05
CA ALA A 22 13.40 -13.76 -2.31
C ALA A 22 12.90 -13.12 -3.61
N LYS A 23 12.65 -14.01 -4.57
CA LYS A 23 12.13 -13.70 -5.90
C LYS A 23 10.66 -14.09 -5.90
N ASP A 24 9.84 -13.45 -6.72
CA ASP A 24 8.51 -13.97 -6.99
C ASP A 24 8.58 -15.37 -7.64
N PRO A 25 7.46 -16.10 -7.78
CA PRO A 25 7.45 -17.42 -8.41
C PRO A 25 8.05 -17.46 -9.83
N GLU A 26 8.16 -16.30 -10.49
CA GLU A 26 8.73 -16.13 -11.83
C GLU A 26 10.22 -15.76 -11.80
N GLY A 27 10.81 -15.59 -10.62
CA GLY A 27 12.22 -15.30 -10.45
C GLY A 27 12.58 -13.82 -10.47
N ARG A 28 11.60 -12.91 -10.41
CA ARG A 28 11.76 -11.46 -10.46
C ARG A 28 12.02 -10.85 -9.09
N TYR A 29 12.66 -9.69 -9.09
CA TYR A 29 12.95 -8.91 -7.89
C TYR A 29 11.87 -7.86 -7.65
N VAL A 30 11.55 -7.61 -6.39
CA VAL A 30 10.65 -6.53 -6.00
C VAL A 30 11.43 -5.23 -5.86
N TYR A 31 10.91 -4.18 -6.48
CA TYR A 31 11.38 -2.82 -6.32
C TYR A 31 10.29 -1.94 -5.73
N THR A 32 10.72 -0.86 -5.08
CA THR A 32 9.84 0.22 -4.62
C THR A 32 10.43 1.56 -5.01
N THR A 33 9.57 2.54 -5.19
CA THR A 33 9.92 3.92 -5.49
C THR A 33 10.67 4.57 -4.32
N VAL A 34 11.58 5.49 -4.65
CA VAL A 34 12.29 6.32 -3.67
C VAL A 34 12.10 7.77 -4.08
N LEU A 35 11.26 8.47 -3.31
CA LEU A 35 10.99 9.88 -3.54
C LEU A 35 12.02 10.75 -2.81
N LYS A 36 12.37 11.86 -3.45
CA LYS A 36 13.16 12.94 -2.86
C LYS A 36 12.25 14.10 -2.51
N TYR A 37 12.62 14.80 -1.44
CA TYR A 37 12.02 16.08 -1.10
C TYR A 37 12.16 17.04 -2.28
N SER A 38 11.04 17.61 -2.70
CA SER A 38 10.90 18.49 -3.86
C SER A 38 10.14 19.79 -3.52
N GLY A 39 9.98 20.11 -2.23
CA GLY A 39 9.39 21.37 -1.76
C GLY A 39 8.03 21.19 -1.07
N GLU A 40 7.79 20.03 -0.47
CA GLU A 40 6.51 19.62 0.11
C GLU A 40 6.07 20.47 1.33
N ASP A 41 6.95 21.32 1.88
CA ASP A 41 6.64 22.20 3.01
C ASP A 41 5.79 23.42 2.61
N ASP A 42 5.76 23.80 1.33
CA ASP A 42 4.86 24.85 0.84
C ASP A 42 3.52 24.23 0.41
N PRO A 43 2.37 24.65 0.99
CA PRO A 43 1.08 24.02 0.69
C PRO A 43 0.67 24.06 -0.79
N LYS A 44 1.05 25.10 -1.54
CA LYS A 44 0.73 25.18 -2.98
C LYS A 44 1.62 24.25 -3.79
N ALA A 45 2.92 24.27 -3.52
CA ALA A 45 3.86 23.34 -4.14
C ALA A 45 3.48 21.89 -3.83
N TYR A 46 3.07 21.60 -2.59
CA TYR A 46 2.59 20.28 -2.19
C TYR A 46 1.41 19.81 -3.04
N LEU A 47 0.38 20.65 -3.24
CA LEU A 47 -0.76 20.29 -4.10
C LEU A 47 -0.33 20.00 -5.54
N GLU A 48 0.60 20.77 -6.10
CA GLU A 48 1.14 20.53 -7.44
C GLU A 48 1.94 19.22 -7.51
N ILE A 49 2.77 18.93 -6.51
CA ILE A 49 3.55 17.69 -6.37
C ILE A 49 2.61 16.48 -6.22
N ALA A 50 1.62 16.58 -5.35
CA ALA A 50 0.66 15.51 -5.08
C ALA A 50 -0.23 15.22 -6.30
N THR A 51 -0.65 16.26 -7.02
CA THR A 51 -1.39 16.11 -8.28
C THR A 51 -0.56 15.41 -9.36
N ARG A 52 0.73 15.74 -9.48
CA ARG A 52 1.66 15.01 -10.38
C ARG A 52 1.81 13.56 -9.94
N SER A 53 1.92 13.31 -8.64
CA SER A 53 2.04 11.97 -8.08
C SER A 53 0.81 11.11 -8.35
N GLN A 54 -0.40 11.68 -8.29
CA GLN A 54 -1.63 10.98 -8.65
C GLN A 54 -1.65 10.57 -10.13
N LYS A 55 -1.31 11.50 -11.04
CA LYS A 55 -1.22 11.19 -12.47
C LYS A 55 -0.17 10.11 -12.74
N LEU A 56 0.98 10.22 -12.09
CA LEU A 56 2.08 9.27 -12.24
C LEU A 56 1.69 7.89 -11.73
N LEU A 57 1.13 7.78 -10.51
CA LEU A 57 0.73 6.49 -9.94
C LEU A 57 -0.27 5.76 -10.84
N SER A 58 -1.31 6.47 -11.34
CA SER A 58 -2.26 5.88 -12.29
C SER A 58 -1.61 5.43 -13.60
N LEU A 59 -0.66 6.21 -14.14
CA LEU A 59 0.02 5.86 -15.38
C LEU A 59 0.97 4.66 -15.20
N LEU A 60 1.67 4.60 -14.06
CA LEU A 60 2.54 3.49 -13.70
C LEU A 60 1.74 2.19 -13.47
N GLU A 61 0.58 2.28 -12.81
CA GLU A 61 -0.36 1.16 -12.69
C GLU A 61 -0.77 0.65 -14.08
N GLU A 62 -1.19 1.53 -14.97
CA GLU A 62 -1.66 1.13 -16.31
C GLU A 62 -0.55 0.58 -17.21
N LYS A 63 0.67 1.13 -17.13
CA LYS A 63 1.70 0.91 -18.16
C LYS A 63 2.92 0.12 -17.70
N ALA A 64 3.23 0.12 -16.41
CA ALA A 64 4.47 -0.46 -15.89
C ALA A 64 4.23 -1.63 -14.92
N GLY A 65 2.98 -2.07 -14.75
CA GLY A 65 2.65 -3.17 -13.81
C GLY A 65 2.97 -2.82 -12.35
N VAL A 66 3.06 -1.52 -12.05
CA VAL A 66 3.22 -1.03 -10.68
C VAL A 66 1.95 -1.30 -9.90
N PHE A 67 2.09 -1.63 -8.63
CA PHE A 67 0.98 -1.93 -7.74
C PHE A 67 1.16 -1.32 -6.34
N VAL A 68 0.05 -1.11 -5.64
CA VAL A 68 0.00 -0.57 -4.27
C VAL A 68 -0.29 -1.69 -3.27
N MET A 69 0.51 -1.74 -2.21
CA MET A 69 0.20 -2.47 -0.97
C MET A 69 0.51 -1.57 0.21
N ASN A 70 -0.49 -0.83 0.67
CA ASN A 70 -0.44 0.02 1.84
C ASN A 70 -0.96 -0.73 3.07
N ALA A 71 -0.04 -1.15 3.92
CA ALA A 71 -0.31 -1.85 5.17
C ALA A 71 0.02 -0.98 6.39
N TYR A 72 -0.15 0.34 6.29
CA TYR A 72 0.26 1.31 7.32
C TYR A 72 -0.26 0.98 8.73
N ASN A 73 -1.49 0.50 8.84
CA ASN A 73 -2.07 0.10 10.13
C ASN A 73 -1.32 -1.04 10.83
N PHE A 74 -0.54 -1.83 10.08
CA PHE A 74 0.28 -2.93 10.59
C PHE A 74 1.75 -2.53 10.77
N GLN A 75 2.11 -1.27 10.57
CA GLN A 75 3.47 -0.79 10.78
C GLN A 75 3.85 -0.92 12.27
N ASP A 76 5.04 -1.45 12.52
CA ASP A 76 5.67 -1.52 13.83
C ASP A 76 6.03 -0.11 14.29
N VAL A 77 5.41 0.34 15.39
CA VAL A 77 5.55 1.72 15.88
C VAL A 77 6.65 1.90 16.92
N ASP A 78 7.15 0.81 17.51
CA ASP A 78 8.12 0.85 18.61
C ASP A 78 9.37 -0.02 18.36
N GLY A 79 9.39 -0.82 17.30
CA GLY A 79 10.47 -1.74 16.97
C GLY A 79 10.42 -3.04 17.78
N GLU A 80 9.38 -3.23 18.59
CA GLU A 80 9.13 -4.42 19.41
C GLU A 80 7.97 -5.26 18.86
N GLY A 81 7.45 -4.89 17.67
CA GLY A 81 6.38 -5.59 17.00
C GLY A 81 4.98 -5.12 17.38
N THR A 82 4.82 -3.91 17.94
CA THR A 82 3.50 -3.34 18.21
C THR A 82 2.93 -2.72 16.93
N PRO A 83 1.82 -3.23 16.36
CA PRO A 83 1.23 -2.67 15.16
C PRO A 83 0.50 -1.36 15.46
N LEU A 84 0.57 -0.40 14.51
CA LEU A 84 -0.05 0.92 14.63
C LEU A 84 -1.54 0.87 14.99
N TRP A 85 -2.28 -0.11 14.48
CA TRP A 85 -3.71 -0.23 14.78
C TRP A 85 -3.99 -0.37 16.28
N GLU A 86 -3.07 -0.87 17.11
CA GLU A 86 -3.25 -0.92 18.57
C GLU A 86 -3.34 0.48 19.18
N MET A 87 -2.64 1.45 18.59
CA MET A 87 -2.60 2.85 19.04
C MET A 87 -3.74 3.70 18.50
N ASN A 88 -4.43 3.22 17.47
CA ASN A 88 -5.52 3.95 16.84
C ASN A 88 -6.78 3.96 17.72
N ARG A 89 -7.46 5.10 17.77
CA ARG A 89 -8.84 5.14 18.26
C ARG A 89 -9.74 4.44 17.25
N ARG A 90 -10.59 3.53 17.73
CA ARG A 90 -11.53 2.74 16.92
C ARG A 90 -12.94 2.87 17.47
N ASP A 91 -13.91 2.86 16.57
CA ASP A 91 -15.33 2.91 16.90
C ASP A 91 -16.02 1.54 16.66
N LEU A 92 -15.36 0.66 15.90
CA LEU A 92 -15.75 -0.73 15.64
C LEU A 92 -14.71 -1.74 16.18
N PRO A 93 -15.03 -3.04 16.23
CA PRO A 93 -14.02 -4.08 16.43
C PRO A 93 -12.88 -3.94 15.43
N THR A 94 -11.65 -4.22 15.89
CA THR A 94 -10.43 -3.99 15.13
C THR A 94 -10.46 -4.66 13.76
N GLU A 95 -11.10 -5.82 13.62
CA GLU A 95 -11.13 -6.60 12.39
C GLU A 95 -11.92 -5.93 11.26
N ILE A 96 -12.80 -4.98 11.57
CA ILE A 96 -13.68 -4.33 10.60
C ILE A 96 -13.60 -2.80 10.62
N ASP A 97 -12.86 -2.22 11.55
CA ASP A 97 -12.66 -0.77 11.64
C ASP A 97 -11.65 -0.30 10.58
N PRO A 98 -11.90 0.82 9.86
CA PRO A 98 -10.93 1.39 8.91
C PRO A 98 -9.56 1.74 9.55
N ALA A 99 -9.53 2.02 10.86
CA ALA A 99 -8.30 2.25 11.62
C ALA A 99 -7.76 0.98 12.31
N GLY A 100 -8.37 -0.17 12.06
CA GLY A 100 -8.01 -1.48 12.56
C GLY A 100 -7.22 -2.32 11.55
N HIS A 101 -7.62 -3.59 11.36
CA HIS A 101 -7.03 -4.55 10.42
C HIS A 101 -7.41 -4.24 8.96
N CYS A 102 -7.14 -3.01 8.54
CA CYS A 102 -7.38 -2.51 7.19
C CYS A 102 -6.06 -2.39 6.43
N VAL A 103 -6.09 -2.77 5.16
CA VAL A 103 -5.04 -2.49 4.18
C VAL A 103 -5.65 -1.79 2.97
N CYS A 104 -4.83 -1.05 2.23
CA CYS A 104 -5.23 -0.42 0.98
C CYS A 104 -4.38 -0.96 -0.17
N VAL A 105 -5.03 -1.46 -1.23
CA VAL A 105 -4.36 -2.04 -2.41
C VAL A 105 -4.98 -1.48 -3.68
N ASP A 106 -4.34 -1.66 -4.84
CA ASP A 106 -4.93 -1.31 -6.14
C ASP A 106 -5.35 -2.54 -6.94
N ARG A 107 -5.86 -2.31 -8.15
CA ARG A 107 -6.32 -3.37 -9.06
C ARG A 107 -5.19 -4.33 -9.44
N ASN A 108 -3.99 -3.81 -9.71
CA ASN A 108 -2.85 -4.62 -10.10
C ASN A 108 -2.40 -5.57 -8.98
N TYR A 109 -2.46 -5.13 -7.72
CA TYR A 109 -2.21 -6.02 -6.58
C TYR A 109 -3.21 -7.19 -6.56
N LEU A 110 -4.50 -6.91 -6.73
CA LEU A 110 -5.54 -7.94 -6.72
C LEU A 110 -5.33 -8.97 -7.85
N ASP A 111 -5.04 -8.50 -9.06
CA ASP A 111 -4.79 -9.33 -10.24
C ASP A 111 -3.56 -10.22 -10.05
N LEU A 112 -2.46 -9.62 -9.58
CA LEU A 112 -1.19 -10.29 -9.35
C LEU A 112 -1.30 -11.41 -8.30
N HIS A 113 -2.01 -11.15 -7.21
CA HIS A 113 -2.12 -12.10 -6.09
C HIS A 113 -3.33 -13.03 -6.20
N GLY A 114 -4.10 -12.92 -7.29
CA GLY A 114 -5.22 -13.81 -7.57
C GLY A 114 -6.30 -13.74 -6.50
N ILE A 115 -6.57 -12.55 -5.96
CA ILE A 115 -7.59 -12.33 -4.94
C ILE A 115 -8.97 -12.59 -5.53
N LYS A 116 -9.79 -13.39 -4.84
CA LYS A 116 -11.08 -13.87 -5.37
C LYS A 116 -12.25 -13.33 -4.57
N ALA A 117 -13.32 -12.96 -5.28
CA ALA A 117 -14.62 -12.82 -4.66
C ALA A 117 -15.15 -14.19 -4.20
N ALA A 118 -16.13 -14.20 -3.28
CA ALA A 118 -16.74 -15.42 -2.72
C ALA A 118 -17.34 -16.39 -3.77
N GLY A 119 -17.58 -15.93 -5.00
CA GLY A 119 -18.00 -16.76 -6.13
C GLY A 119 -16.86 -17.39 -6.94
N GLY A 120 -15.60 -17.19 -6.52
CA GLY A 120 -14.39 -17.67 -7.19
C GLY A 120 -13.95 -16.81 -8.38
N THR A 121 -14.69 -15.77 -8.76
CA THR A 121 -14.28 -14.80 -9.79
C THR A 121 -13.18 -13.88 -9.25
N PRO A 122 -12.25 -13.39 -10.09
CA PRO A 122 -11.28 -12.37 -9.66
C PRO A 122 -11.99 -11.17 -9.04
N ALA A 123 -11.54 -10.73 -7.86
CA ALA A 123 -12.16 -9.60 -7.17
C ALA A 123 -12.06 -8.29 -7.98
N SER A 124 -11.01 -8.14 -8.79
CA SER A 124 -10.78 -7.02 -9.69
C SER A 124 -11.87 -6.84 -10.76
N GLU A 125 -12.58 -7.91 -11.15
CA GLU A 125 -13.69 -7.86 -12.11
C GLU A 125 -14.97 -7.29 -11.48
N SER A 126 -15.05 -7.23 -10.15
CA SER A 126 -16.21 -6.71 -9.42
C SER A 126 -16.05 -5.25 -8.97
N LEU A 127 -14.93 -4.61 -9.34
CA LEU A 127 -14.66 -3.21 -9.02
C LEU A 127 -15.60 -2.29 -9.80
N VAL A 128 -16.18 -1.32 -9.10
CA VAL A 128 -16.94 -0.21 -9.68
C VAL A 128 -16.00 0.98 -9.84
N ILE A 129 -15.68 1.34 -11.08
CA ILE A 129 -14.84 2.50 -11.39
C ILE A 129 -15.73 3.73 -11.50
N ASP A 130 -15.90 4.42 -10.37
CA ASP A 130 -16.70 5.63 -10.25
C ASP A 130 -16.11 6.56 -9.19
N ASP A 131 -16.09 7.86 -9.47
CA ASP A 131 -15.44 8.86 -8.61
C ASP A 131 -16.11 9.00 -7.22
N ARG A 132 -17.38 8.58 -7.10
CA ARG A 132 -18.16 8.63 -5.86
C ARG A 132 -18.36 7.25 -5.24
N THR A 133 -17.61 6.23 -5.67
CA THR A 133 -17.74 4.86 -5.18
C THR A 133 -16.41 4.32 -4.65
N GLN A 134 -16.35 4.03 -3.35
CA GLN A 134 -15.23 3.32 -2.75
C GLN A 134 -15.49 1.81 -2.80
N ASN A 135 -14.61 1.06 -3.45
CA ASN A 135 -14.64 -0.39 -3.42
C ASN A 135 -13.94 -0.90 -2.16
N ILE A 136 -14.55 -1.86 -1.47
CA ILE A 136 -13.90 -2.58 -0.36
C ILE A 136 -14.10 -4.08 -0.50
N LEU A 137 -13.10 -4.87 -0.13
CA LEU A 137 -13.20 -6.32 -0.05
C LEU A 137 -13.42 -6.71 1.41
N VAL A 138 -14.43 -7.54 1.65
CA VAL A 138 -14.85 -7.93 3.00
C VAL A 138 -14.87 -9.46 3.08
N PRO A 139 -14.09 -10.09 3.98
CA PRO A 139 -14.20 -11.52 4.26
C PRO A 139 -15.64 -11.92 4.60
N GLU A 140 -16.12 -13.05 4.07
CA GLU A 140 -17.50 -13.52 4.25
C GLU A 140 -17.93 -13.63 5.71
N LYS A 141 -17.01 -13.98 6.62
CA LYS A 141 -17.27 -14.04 8.07
C LYS A 141 -17.77 -12.72 8.68
N PHE A 142 -17.57 -11.58 8.01
CA PHE A 142 -18.03 -10.27 8.49
C PHE A 142 -19.35 -9.79 7.85
N LYS A 143 -20.02 -10.63 7.06
CA LYS A 143 -21.29 -10.28 6.38
C LYS A 143 -22.40 -9.82 7.34
N ASP A 144 -22.46 -10.37 8.54
CA ASP A 144 -23.43 -9.96 9.57
C ASP A 144 -23.19 -8.53 10.10
N ARG A 145 -22.06 -7.90 9.73
CA ARG A 145 -21.67 -6.53 10.11
C ARG A 145 -21.67 -5.56 8.93
N GLU A 146 -22.25 -5.95 7.79
CA GLU A 146 -22.26 -5.16 6.55
C GLU A 146 -22.65 -3.69 6.76
N GLN A 147 -23.71 -3.42 7.50
CA GLN A 147 -24.21 -2.05 7.69
C GLN A 147 -23.26 -1.19 8.53
N ASP A 148 -22.59 -1.77 9.52
CA ASP A 148 -21.57 -1.07 10.31
C ASP A 148 -20.34 -0.77 9.46
N ILE A 149 -19.92 -1.72 8.62
CA ILE A 149 -18.82 -1.60 7.68
C ILE A 149 -19.13 -0.49 6.66
N ILE A 150 -20.29 -0.53 5.99
CA ILE A 150 -20.71 0.50 5.02
C ILE A 150 -20.63 1.88 5.67
N LYS A 151 -21.19 2.04 6.87
CA LYS A 151 -21.19 3.31 7.58
C LYS A 151 -19.77 3.81 7.86
N ALA A 152 -18.91 2.96 8.43
CA ALA A 152 -17.55 3.35 8.80
C ALA A 152 -16.68 3.67 7.57
N TYR A 153 -16.75 2.85 6.51
CA TYR A 153 -15.98 3.06 5.29
C TYR A 153 -16.50 4.22 4.44
N ARG A 154 -17.81 4.52 4.48
CA ARG A 154 -18.34 5.73 3.84
C ARG A 154 -17.89 7.00 4.55
N ALA A 155 -17.90 7.00 5.88
CA ALA A 155 -17.37 8.11 6.67
C ALA A 155 -15.86 8.31 6.41
N ARG A 156 -15.10 7.20 6.31
CA ARG A 156 -13.68 7.26 5.91
C ARG A 156 -13.52 7.83 4.49
N PHE A 157 -14.27 7.34 3.52
CA PHE A 157 -14.20 7.80 2.14
C PHE A 157 -14.57 9.29 2.02
N TYR A 158 -15.59 9.74 2.74
CA TYR A 158 -15.93 11.16 2.85
C TYR A 158 -14.79 12.01 3.43
N PHE A 159 -14.11 11.51 4.46
CA PHE A 159 -12.94 12.18 5.01
C PHE A 159 -11.83 12.30 3.96
N GLU A 160 -11.46 11.21 3.30
CA GLU A 160 -10.35 11.16 2.35
C GLU A 160 -10.63 11.91 1.05
N LYS A 161 -11.88 11.96 0.62
CA LYS A 161 -12.30 12.66 -0.61
C LYS A 161 -12.64 14.12 -0.37
N VAL A 162 -13.50 14.42 0.59
CA VAL A 162 -14.08 15.77 0.76
C VAL A 162 -13.37 16.55 1.84
N THR A 163 -13.19 15.96 3.03
CA THR A 163 -12.60 16.68 4.18
C THR A 163 -11.13 17.00 3.92
N ALA A 164 -10.37 16.04 3.40
CA ALA A 164 -8.98 16.23 3.02
C ALA A 164 -8.83 17.29 1.93
N GLU A 165 -9.58 17.18 0.82
CA GLU A 165 -9.54 18.15 -0.28
C GLU A 165 -9.81 19.58 0.20
N ASN A 166 -10.87 19.75 0.98
CA ASN A 166 -11.22 21.06 1.52
C ASN A 166 -10.14 21.63 2.45
N SER A 167 -9.52 20.78 3.28
CA SER A 167 -8.41 21.18 4.17
C SER A 167 -7.17 21.59 3.38
N TYR A 168 -6.72 20.77 2.43
CA TYR A 168 -5.52 21.07 1.63
C TYR A 168 -5.73 22.30 0.74
N ASN A 169 -6.92 22.49 0.17
CA ASN A 169 -7.26 23.69 -0.57
C ASN A 169 -7.23 24.93 0.33
N GLU A 170 -7.67 24.82 1.58
CA GLU A 170 -7.59 25.92 2.56
C GLU A 170 -6.15 26.28 2.89
N ASP A 171 -5.32 25.28 3.20
CA ASP A 171 -3.91 25.49 3.52
C ASP A 171 -3.13 26.12 2.34
N ALA A 172 -3.51 25.77 1.10
CA ALA A 172 -2.97 26.37 -0.11
C ALA A 172 -3.56 27.76 -0.45
N GLY A 173 -4.52 28.26 0.34
CA GLY A 173 -5.18 29.54 0.10
C GLY A 173 -6.08 29.56 -1.14
N LEU A 174 -6.54 28.39 -1.60
CA LEU A 174 -7.54 28.25 -2.65
C LEU A 174 -8.94 28.45 -2.05
N SER A 175 -9.86 29.00 -2.84
CA SER A 175 -11.26 29.19 -2.43
C SER A 175 -12.18 28.03 -2.77
N GLU A 176 -11.74 27.12 -3.66
CA GLU A 176 -12.54 25.99 -4.12
C GLU A 176 -12.75 24.96 -3.01
N ARG A 177 -13.99 24.52 -2.85
CA ARG A 177 -14.39 23.50 -1.88
C ARG A 177 -15.36 22.54 -2.53
N SER A 178 -15.17 21.26 -2.28
CA SER A 178 -16.15 20.23 -2.60
C SER A 178 -17.35 20.36 -1.67
N ASP A 179 -18.55 20.36 -2.26
CA ASP A 179 -19.85 20.46 -1.59
C ASP A 179 -20.58 19.11 -1.48
N LEU A 180 -19.93 18.02 -1.90
CA LEU A 180 -20.44 16.66 -1.77
C LEU A 180 -20.77 16.35 -0.31
N THR A 181 -21.90 15.70 -0.06
CA THR A 181 -22.23 15.17 1.27
C THR A 181 -21.82 13.69 1.40
N GLU A 182 -21.73 13.20 2.64
CA GLU A 182 -21.41 11.78 2.90
C GLU A 182 -22.42 10.84 2.22
N GLU A 183 -23.70 11.22 2.19
CA GLU A 183 -24.79 10.43 1.62
C GLU A 183 -24.73 10.33 0.08
N GLU A 184 -24.00 11.22 -0.58
CA GLU A 184 -23.76 11.15 -2.03
C GLU A 184 -22.64 10.16 -2.39
N LEU A 185 -21.93 9.62 -1.39
CA LEU A 185 -20.87 8.65 -1.58
C LEU A 185 -21.37 7.22 -1.34
N THR A 186 -20.89 6.32 -2.18
CA THR A 186 -21.26 4.90 -2.16
C THR A 186 -20.06 4.05 -1.72
N VAL A 187 -20.35 2.99 -0.95
CA VAL A 187 -19.39 1.91 -0.67
C VAL A 187 -19.87 0.67 -1.39
N ASN A 188 -19.05 0.16 -2.32
CA ASN A 188 -19.27 -1.11 -2.99
C ASN A 188 -18.54 -2.22 -2.22
N ILE A 189 -19.29 -3.11 -1.57
CA ILE A 189 -18.73 -4.28 -0.89
C ILE A 189 -18.60 -5.44 -1.86
N ILE A 190 -17.39 -5.97 -1.96
CA ILE A 190 -17.08 -7.21 -2.67
C ILE A 190 -16.76 -8.26 -1.60
N TYR A 191 -17.64 -9.23 -1.42
CA TYR A 191 -17.36 -10.32 -0.49
C TYR A 191 -16.26 -11.23 -1.06
N VAL A 192 -15.28 -11.58 -0.24
CA VAL A 192 -14.17 -12.48 -0.57
C VAL A 192 -14.18 -13.70 0.33
N GLU A 193 -13.71 -14.84 -0.19
CA GLU A 193 -13.58 -16.08 0.59
C GLU A 193 -12.73 -15.83 1.85
N ASP A 194 -13.12 -16.42 2.98
CA ASP A 194 -12.33 -16.41 4.21
C ASP A 194 -11.00 -17.18 4.02
N GLY A 195 -9.98 -16.81 4.80
CA GLY A 195 -8.64 -17.37 4.75
C GLY A 195 -7.74 -16.80 3.63
N GLN A 196 -8.14 -15.72 2.96
CA GLN A 196 -7.31 -15.11 1.92
C GLN A 196 -6.15 -14.33 2.53
N SER A 197 -4.97 -14.57 1.95
CA SER A 197 -3.69 -14.03 2.41
C SER A 197 -3.26 -12.89 1.47
N TYR A 198 -2.82 -11.79 2.09
CA TYR A 198 -2.36 -10.57 1.42
C TYR A 198 -0.86 -10.40 1.72
N PRO A 199 0.04 -10.87 0.82
CA PRO A 199 1.48 -10.67 0.98
C PRO A 199 1.86 -9.20 1.13
N VAL A 200 2.76 -8.92 2.08
CA VAL A 200 3.31 -7.58 2.33
C VAL A 200 4.82 -7.55 2.06
N TYR A 201 5.33 -6.36 1.77
CA TYR A 201 6.69 -6.20 1.24
C TYR A 201 7.65 -5.48 2.19
N ARG A 202 7.12 -4.71 3.13
CA ARG A 202 7.92 -3.90 4.05
C ARG A 202 8.32 -4.69 5.30
N GLU A 203 9.57 -4.51 5.72
CA GLU A 203 10.13 -5.25 6.87
C GLU A 203 9.51 -4.83 8.20
N ASP A 204 9.11 -3.57 8.32
CA ASP A 204 8.47 -2.97 9.48
C ASP A 204 6.97 -3.27 9.58
N ILE A 205 6.46 -4.24 8.81
CA ILE A 205 5.07 -4.69 8.93
C ILE A 205 4.98 -5.90 9.88
N VAL A 206 4.17 -5.74 10.93
CA VAL A 206 3.80 -6.77 11.90
C VAL A 206 2.79 -7.70 11.24
N CYS A 207 3.24 -8.90 10.89
CA CYS A 207 2.41 -9.92 10.24
C CYS A 207 2.99 -11.31 10.44
N GLU A 208 2.14 -12.33 10.26
CA GLU A 208 2.57 -13.72 10.30
C GLU A 208 2.93 -14.19 8.89
N ASN A 209 4.09 -14.85 8.75
CA ASN A 209 4.55 -15.45 7.49
C ASN A 209 4.57 -14.48 6.28
N GLY A 210 4.82 -13.19 6.52
CA GLY A 210 4.93 -12.18 5.46
C GLY A 210 3.60 -11.79 4.81
N SER A 211 2.45 -12.07 5.47
CA SER A 211 1.14 -11.74 4.92
C SER A 211 0.12 -11.38 6.00
N ILE A 212 -0.90 -10.62 5.59
CA ILE A 212 -2.06 -10.30 6.44
C ILE A 212 -3.23 -11.18 5.97
N THR A 213 -3.87 -11.90 6.89
CA THR A 213 -4.98 -12.81 6.57
C THR A 213 -6.31 -12.17 6.92
N ASP A 214 -7.28 -12.24 6.00
CA ASP A 214 -8.64 -11.70 6.15
C ASP A 214 -8.73 -10.24 6.66
N PRO A 215 -7.94 -9.28 6.13
CA PRO A 215 -8.22 -7.88 6.37
C PRO A 215 -9.51 -7.45 5.65
N VAL A 216 -10.13 -6.37 6.12
CA VAL A 216 -10.98 -5.57 5.22
C VAL A 216 -10.05 -4.73 4.35
N VAL A 217 -10.26 -4.75 3.03
CA VAL A 217 -9.35 -4.12 2.08
C VAL A 217 -10.03 -2.94 1.42
N GLN A 218 -9.44 -1.76 1.52
CA GLN A 218 -9.80 -0.63 0.68
C GLN A 218 -9.12 -0.77 -0.69
N VAL A 219 -9.87 -0.62 -1.79
CA VAL A 219 -9.26 -0.61 -3.12
C VAL A 219 -9.07 0.82 -3.58
N TYR A 220 -7.81 1.23 -3.76
CA TYR A 220 -7.45 2.52 -4.32
C TYR A 220 -7.77 2.54 -5.82
N THR A 221 -8.59 3.49 -6.24
CA THR A 221 -8.93 3.72 -7.66
C THR A 221 -8.70 5.18 -8.09
N GLY A 222 -7.88 5.92 -7.34
CA GLY A 222 -7.59 7.32 -7.63
C GLY A 222 -8.72 8.32 -7.35
N ASN A 223 -9.78 7.92 -6.65
CA ASN A 223 -11.01 8.69 -6.41
C ASN A 223 -11.05 9.44 -5.05
N ILE A 224 -9.91 9.51 -4.36
CA ILE A 224 -9.69 10.28 -3.13
C ILE A 224 -8.62 11.36 -3.37
N HIS A 225 -8.42 12.26 -2.41
CA HIS A 225 -7.50 13.39 -2.56
C HIS A 225 -6.08 12.97 -2.96
N CYS A 226 -5.40 13.80 -3.76
CA CYS A 226 -4.12 13.46 -4.39
C CYS A 226 -2.97 13.23 -3.40
N ASN A 227 -3.08 13.71 -2.16
CA ASN A 227 -2.13 13.43 -1.08
C ASN A 227 -1.98 11.91 -0.83
N TYR A 228 -3.05 11.12 -0.98
CA TYR A 228 -3.01 9.69 -0.79
C TYR A 228 -2.21 9.00 -1.90
N ALA A 229 -2.30 9.50 -3.14
CA ALA A 229 -1.45 9.01 -4.23
C ALA A 229 0.03 9.30 -3.96
N HIS A 230 0.35 10.51 -3.49
CA HIS A 230 1.72 10.88 -3.11
C HIS A 230 2.24 10.03 -1.93
N SER A 231 1.41 9.79 -0.92
CA SER A 231 1.73 8.90 0.19
C SER A 231 2.01 7.47 -0.28
N ASN A 232 1.15 6.93 -1.15
CA ASN A 232 1.37 5.60 -1.74
C ASN A 232 2.67 5.57 -2.55
N LEU A 233 2.87 6.52 -3.45
CA LEU A 233 4.07 6.59 -4.29
C LEU A 233 5.36 6.75 -3.46
N SER A 234 5.31 7.39 -2.30
CA SER A 234 6.49 7.57 -1.45
C SER A 234 6.87 6.32 -0.63
N GLN A 235 5.93 5.40 -0.38
CA GLN A 235 6.10 4.40 0.68
C GLN A 235 5.50 3.02 0.45
N TRP A 236 4.53 2.88 -0.46
CA TRP A 236 3.63 1.73 -0.58
C TRP A 236 3.46 1.23 -2.01
N THR A 237 4.30 1.71 -2.92
CA THR A 237 4.27 1.37 -4.34
C THR A 237 5.40 0.41 -4.68
N TYR A 238 5.07 -0.64 -5.41
CA TYR A 238 5.98 -1.73 -5.76
C TYR A 238 5.82 -2.16 -7.21
N PHE A 239 6.83 -2.85 -7.73
CA PHE A 239 6.75 -3.54 -9.02
C PHE A 239 7.80 -4.65 -9.08
N TYR A 240 7.61 -5.57 -10.04
CA TYR A 240 8.57 -6.62 -10.32
C TYR A 240 9.46 -6.26 -11.49
N TYR A 241 10.73 -6.63 -11.39
CA TYR A 241 11.71 -6.46 -12.45
C TYR A 241 12.69 -7.63 -12.51
N ASP A 242 13.14 -7.98 -13.71
CA ASP A 242 13.91 -9.22 -13.96
C ASP A 242 15.36 -9.11 -13.49
N GLU A 243 15.95 -7.91 -13.53
CA GLU A 243 17.35 -7.69 -13.18
C GLU A 243 17.54 -7.12 -11.76
N THR A 244 18.78 -7.20 -11.26
CA THR A 244 19.14 -6.69 -9.92
C THR A 244 19.54 -5.23 -9.90
N ASP A 245 19.74 -4.61 -11.07
CA ASP A 245 20.22 -3.25 -11.20
C ASP A 245 19.07 -2.23 -11.00
N PRO A 246 19.08 -1.43 -9.91
CA PRO A 246 18.04 -0.44 -9.68
C PRO A 246 18.00 0.68 -10.71
N GLU A 247 19.10 0.99 -11.40
CA GLU A 247 19.10 2.02 -12.44
C GLU A 247 18.27 1.56 -13.64
N LYS A 248 18.50 0.32 -14.10
CA LYS A 248 17.69 -0.27 -15.17
C LYS A 248 16.23 -0.46 -14.78
N ALA A 249 15.96 -0.83 -13.53
CA ALA A 249 14.58 -0.92 -13.04
C ALA A 249 13.89 0.46 -13.04
N TYR A 250 14.62 1.55 -12.81
CA TYR A 250 14.10 2.92 -12.92
C TYR A 250 13.87 3.35 -14.37
N GLU A 251 14.72 2.92 -15.32
CA GLU A 251 14.55 3.22 -16.75
C GLU A 251 13.17 2.78 -17.30
N GLU A 252 12.58 1.71 -16.74
CA GLU A 252 11.22 1.27 -17.07
C GLU A 252 10.13 2.29 -16.66
N LEU A 253 10.38 3.06 -15.59
CA LEU A 253 9.44 4.06 -15.08
C LEU A 253 9.70 5.46 -15.67
N GLN A 254 10.92 5.73 -16.10
CA GLN A 254 11.40 7.05 -16.49
C GLN A 254 10.52 7.76 -17.53
N PRO A 255 10.06 7.13 -18.63
CA PRO A 255 9.21 7.81 -19.62
C PRO A 255 7.92 8.36 -19.02
N TYR A 256 7.35 7.65 -18.03
CA TYR A 256 6.12 8.05 -17.35
C TYR A 256 6.37 9.15 -16.31
N VAL A 257 7.52 9.10 -15.64
CA VAL A 257 7.98 10.17 -14.74
C VAL A 257 8.11 11.50 -15.49
N GLU A 258 8.77 11.48 -16.65
CA GLU A 258 8.93 12.65 -17.53
C GLU A 258 7.58 13.14 -18.06
N GLN A 259 6.71 12.23 -18.50
CA GLN A 259 5.36 12.58 -18.97
C GLN A 259 4.53 13.31 -17.91
N CYS A 260 4.71 12.96 -16.63
CA CYS A 260 3.97 13.57 -15.52
C CYS A 260 4.68 14.79 -14.90
N GLY A 261 5.89 15.14 -15.36
CA GLY A 261 6.68 16.24 -14.79
C GLY A 261 7.15 15.96 -13.37
N ALA A 262 7.41 14.70 -13.02
CA ALA A 262 7.73 14.24 -11.67
C ALA A 262 9.23 13.93 -11.46
N GLU A 263 10.10 14.39 -12.36
CA GLU A 263 11.55 14.11 -12.39
C GLU A 263 12.28 14.66 -11.16
N GLU A 264 11.77 15.72 -10.54
CA GLU A 264 12.33 16.26 -9.30
C GLU A 264 12.02 15.36 -8.09
N SER A 265 10.86 14.69 -8.09
CA SER A 265 10.39 13.89 -6.96
C SER A 265 10.83 12.42 -7.07
N LEU A 266 10.63 11.75 -8.21
CA LEU A 266 10.97 10.33 -8.39
C LEU A 266 12.19 10.16 -9.31
N GLN A 267 13.34 9.88 -8.70
CA GLN A 267 14.64 9.78 -9.40
C GLN A 267 15.30 8.40 -9.29
N SER A 268 14.74 7.50 -8.49
CA SER A 268 15.33 6.19 -8.25
C SER A 268 14.32 5.22 -7.69
N VAL A 269 14.62 3.94 -7.84
CA VAL A 269 13.95 2.85 -7.15
C VAL A 269 14.95 2.11 -6.27
N LYS A 270 14.47 1.37 -5.29
CA LYS A 270 15.29 0.47 -4.47
C LYS A 270 14.72 -0.93 -4.48
N ARG A 271 15.60 -1.93 -4.52
CA ARG A 271 15.21 -3.32 -4.38
C ARG A 271 14.84 -3.62 -2.94
N ILE A 272 13.76 -4.37 -2.74
CA ILE A 272 13.34 -4.87 -1.44
C ILE A 272 13.93 -6.27 -1.22
N GLN A 273 14.40 -6.55 -0.01
CA GLN A 273 14.68 -7.92 0.42
C GLN A 273 13.39 -8.47 1.03
N GLN A 274 12.77 -9.49 0.43
CA GLN A 274 11.57 -10.08 1.04
C GLN A 274 11.98 -10.97 2.22
N LYS A 275 11.12 -11.02 3.25
CA LYS A 275 11.27 -11.88 4.44
C LYS A 275 11.24 -13.36 4.09
#